data_AF-A0A7S0M544-F1
#
_entry.id   AF-A0A7S0M544-F1
#
_cell.length_a   1.000
_cell.length_b   1.000
_cell.length_c   1.000
_cell.angle_alpha   90.00
_cell.angle_beta   90.00
_cell.angle_gamma   90.00
#
_symmetry.space_group_name_H-M   'P 1'
#
loop_
_entity.id
_entity.type
_entity.pdbx_description
1 polymer ?
#
loop_
_entity_poly.entity_id
_entity_poly.type
_entity_poly.pdbx_seq_one_letter_code
_entity_poly.pdbx_strand_id
1 'polypeptide(L)'
;PLATLQGEVLHPTPSVSLIDEYKNLLTTASYMVLASLIASPCTGSVARFDLSGITSLMSTVGVVKFTDLSSTAPTGSYCLRFDLQLNSNSIEQELRVLNISDQFRLISKPVFFRISPDSWEVCSRIVSNVSCSEYCTWSSAYSKCLGLQDASAGSALVQQPRIVLLDMNAKPVAATGYVINITLQEGIAGLFLSGAALQSCLNGTLSVKTLNGIAQFSDLKMLCEGQGYRLKFTIDERLGLPYGLSSAFGVYGEPFHLNVITQPKDGTANISLSVVRVQVRDIGENVFFGSGQISVTLNGIYRSKCPQRSKTLLVSPENVEKLWDEYSDGSTMA
;
A
#
# COMPACT_ATOMS: atom_id res chain seq x y z
N PRO A 1 -19.98 -21.12 14.12
CA PRO A 1 -19.06 -20.42 13.18
C PRO A 1 -18.24 -19.36 13.95
N LEU A 2 -17.03 -19.01 13.54
CA LEU A 2 -16.28 -17.91 14.21
C LEU A 2 -16.53 -16.58 13.48
N ALA A 3 -16.36 -16.57 12.16
CA ALA A 3 -16.79 -15.49 11.28
C ALA A 3 -17.06 -16.03 9.87
N THR A 4 -18.12 -15.56 9.22
CA THR A 4 -18.49 -15.93 7.85
C THR A 4 -18.78 -14.66 7.04
N LEU A 5 -18.39 -14.66 5.75
CA LEU A 5 -18.80 -13.61 4.82
C LEU A 5 -20.31 -13.70 4.54
N GLN A 6 -20.97 -12.55 4.41
CA GLN A 6 -22.35 -12.48 3.93
C GLN A 6 -22.51 -13.24 2.61
N GLY A 7 -23.57 -14.04 2.54
CA GLY A 7 -23.93 -14.84 1.36
C GLY A 7 -23.08 -16.10 1.15
N GLU A 8 -21.98 -16.28 1.87
CA GLU A 8 -21.20 -17.52 1.84
C GLU A 8 -21.79 -18.57 2.79
N VAL A 9 -21.55 -19.84 2.49
CA VAL A 9 -21.95 -20.96 3.36
C VAL A 9 -21.29 -20.81 4.73
N LEU A 10 -22.07 -21.06 5.78
CA LEU A 10 -21.58 -21.02 7.16
C LEU A 10 -20.52 -22.11 7.37
N HIS A 11 -19.31 -21.67 7.74
CA HIS A 11 -18.20 -22.57 8.07
C HIS A 11 -17.73 -22.40 9.54
N PRO A 12 -17.52 -23.51 10.28
CA PRO A 12 -17.88 -24.89 9.91
C PRO A 12 -19.39 -25.06 9.73
N THR A 13 -19.79 -26.05 8.91
CA THR A 13 -21.19 -26.36 8.64
C THR A 13 -21.93 -26.67 9.94
N PRO A 14 -23.04 -26.00 10.25
CA PRO A 14 -23.77 -26.21 11.50
C PRO A 14 -24.28 -27.65 11.63
N SER A 15 -24.12 -28.24 12.82
CA SER A 15 -24.67 -29.56 13.12
C SER A 15 -25.31 -29.58 14.50
N VAL A 16 -26.44 -30.28 14.62
CA VAL A 16 -27.19 -30.43 15.87
C VAL A 16 -27.33 -31.91 16.18
N SER A 17 -27.18 -32.26 17.46
CA SER A 17 -27.46 -33.60 17.97
C SER A 17 -28.69 -33.54 18.87
N LEU A 18 -29.62 -34.46 18.68
CA LEU A 18 -30.82 -34.63 19.48
C LEU A 18 -30.51 -35.63 20.59
N ILE A 19 -30.62 -35.18 21.83
CA ILE A 19 -30.33 -36.01 23.00
C ILE A 19 -31.55 -36.12 23.92
N ASP A 20 -31.66 -37.26 24.61
CA ASP A 20 -32.64 -37.46 25.67
C ASP A 20 -32.21 -36.77 26.99
N GLU A 21 -33.06 -36.88 28.02
CA GLU A 21 -32.79 -36.35 29.35
C GLU A 21 -31.53 -36.94 30.02
N TYR A 22 -31.12 -38.15 29.60
CA TYR A 22 -29.94 -38.87 30.07
C TYR A 22 -28.70 -38.58 29.21
N LYS A 23 -28.80 -37.66 28.24
CA LYS A 23 -27.74 -37.26 27.28
C LYS A 23 -27.37 -38.34 26.26
N ASN A 24 -28.23 -39.33 26.03
CA ASN A 24 -28.04 -40.29 24.96
C ASN A 24 -28.55 -39.72 23.63
N LEU A 25 -27.91 -40.10 22.53
CA LEU A 25 -28.33 -39.70 21.19
C LEU A 25 -29.66 -40.41 20.82
N LEU A 26 -30.62 -39.63 20.33
CA LEU A 26 -31.92 -40.15 19.92
C LEU A 26 -31.85 -40.78 18.51
N THR A 27 -31.58 -42.07 18.44
CA THR A 27 -31.36 -42.79 17.16
C THR A 27 -32.60 -43.46 16.58
N THR A 28 -33.64 -43.69 17.39
CA THR A 28 -34.83 -44.48 17.02
C THR A 28 -35.97 -43.67 16.44
N ALA A 29 -35.94 -42.35 16.59
CA ALA A 29 -36.95 -41.43 16.09
C ALA A 29 -36.30 -40.33 15.22
N SER A 30 -37.03 -39.89 14.19
CA SER A 30 -36.61 -38.79 13.33
C SER A 30 -37.51 -37.58 13.57
N TYR A 31 -36.88 -36.44 13.85
CA TYR A 31 -37.57 -35.17 14.05
C TYR A 31 -37.15 -34.16 12.99
N MET A 32 -38.08 -33.28 12.61
CA MET A 32 -37.76 -32.14 11.75
C MET A 32 -37.16 -31.04 12.61
N VAL A 33 -35.95 -30.59 12.27
CA VAL A 33 -35.27 -29.47 12.93
C VAL A 33 -35.26 -28.27 11.98
N LEU A 34 -35.78 -27.15 12.47
CA LEU A 34 -35.75 -25.86 11.79
C LEU A 34 -34.58 -25.04 12.33
N ALA A 35 -33.71 -24.57 11.44
CA ALA A 35 -32.70 -23.57 11.72
C ALA A 35 -33.27 -22.15 11.47
N SER A 36 -32.95 -21.22 12.36
CA SER A 36 -33.29 -19.81 12.25
C SER A 36 -32.09 -18.95 12.67
N LEU A 37 -31.94 -17.77 12.05
CA LEU A 37 -30.91 -16.82 12.45
C LEU A 37 -31.49 -15.79 13.41
N ILE A 38 -30.83 -15.60 14.55
CA ILE A 38 -31.17 -14.58 15.55
C ILE A 38 -29.98 -13.67 15.81
N ALA A 39 -30.21 -12.38 16.01
CA ALA A 39 -29.14 -11.45 16.37
C ALA A 39 -28.68 -11.62 17.84
N SER A 40 -27.43 -11.25 18.10
CA SER A 40 -26.91 -11.05 19.47
C SER A 40 -27.85 -10.13 20.27
N PRO A 41 -28.16 -10.43 21.55
CA PRO A 41 -27.46 -11.35 22.47
C PRO A 41 -27.96 -12.80 22.43
N CYS A 42 -28.64 -13.22 21.35
CA CYS A 42 -29.09 -14.59 21.16
C CYS A 42 -30.07 -15.07 22.24
N THR A 43 -30.95 -14.18 22.69
CA THR A 43 -32.07 -14.47 23.59
C THR A 43 -33.40 -14.47 22.82
N GLY A 44 -34.48 -14.96 23.43
CA GLY A 44 -35.79 -15.07 22.79
C GLY A 44 -36.33 -13.77 22.17
N SER A 45 -37.26 -13.92 21.22
CA SER A 45 -38.01 -12.86 20.50
C SER A 45 -37.21 -11.72 19.83
N VAL A 46 -35.92 -11.90 19.58
CA VAL A 46 -35.11 -10.97 18.78
C VAL A 46 -35.50 -11.06 17.29
N ALA A 47 -35.22 -10.00 16.52
CA ALA A 47 -35.38 -9.95 15.07
C ALA A 47 -34.80 -11.22 14.42
N ARG A 48 -35.67 -11.96 13.71
CA ARG A 48 -35.27 -13.08 12.87
C ARG A 48 -34.78 -12.54 11.55
N PHE A 49 -33.68 -13.09 11.08
CA PHE A 49 -33.13 -12.80 9.76
C PHE A 49 -33.24 -14.04 8.90
N ASP A 50 -33.35 -13.83 7.59
CA ASP A 50 -33.49 -14.93 6.67
C ASP A 50 -32.17 -15.73 6.57
N LEU A 51 -32.32 -17.04 6.71
CA LEU A 51 -31.34 -18.01 6.28
C LEU A 51 -31.68 -18.44 4.85
N SER A 52 -30.66 -18.57 4.02
CA SER A 52 -30.74 -19.18 2.69
C SER A 52 -30.20 -20.61 2.75
N GLY A 53 -30.58 -21.45 1.79
CA GLY A 53 -30.29 -22.88 1.78
C GLY A 53 -31.40 -23.72 2.43
N ILE A 54 -31.10 -24.97 2.77
CA ILE A 54 -32.04 -25.87 3.44
C ILE A 54 -32.11 -25.52 4.92
N THR A 55 -33.20 -24.87 5.34
CA THR A 55 -33.41 -24.43 6.73
C THR A 55 -34.18 -25.43 7.58
N SER A 56 -34.86 -26.41 6.99
CA SER A 56 -35.51 -27.51 7.71
C SER A 56 -35.01 -28.86 7.20
N LEU A 57 -34.55 -29.71 8.12
CA LEU A 57 -34.01 -31.02 7.78
C LEU A 57 -34.42 -32.07 8.81
N MET A 58 -34.69 -33.29 8.35
CA MET A 58 -34.99 -34.42 9.22
C MET A 58 -33.72 -34.97 9.85
N SER A 59 -33.76 -35.29 11.15
CA SER A 59 -32.65 -35.94 11.84
C SER A 59 -32.43 -37.36 11.34
N THR A 60 -31.16 -37.68 11.10
CA THR A 60 -30.69 -39.02 10.73
C THR A 60 -29.83 -39.55 11.87
N VAL A 61 -30.28 -40.63 12.52
CA VAL A 61 -29.58 -41.22 13.69
C VAL A 61 -29.30 -40.15 14.76
N GLY A 62 -30.30 -39.31 15.06
CA GLY A 62 -30.20 -38.25 16.07
C GLY A 62 -29.34 -37.05 15.69
N VAL A 63 -28.77 -36.98 14.49
CA VAL A 63 -27.93 -35.85 14.05
C VAL A 63 -28.55 -35.15 12.83
N VAL A 64 -28.45 -33.82 12.81
CA VAL A 64 -28.80 -32.96 11.68
C VAL A 64 -27.57 -32.19 11.27
N LYS A 65 -27.21 -32.22 9.99
CA LYS A 65 -26.11 -31.43 9.42
C LYS A 65 -26.64 -30.51 8.34
N PHE A 66 -26.46 -29.22 8.55
CA PHE A 66 -26.83 -28.18 7.62
C PHE A 66 -25.61 -27.81 6.77
N THR A 67 -25.58 -28.26 5.53
CA THR A 67 -24.38 -28.14 4.67
C THR A 67 -24.35 -26.90 3.79
N ASP A 68 -25.49 -26.23 3.60
CA ASP A 68 -25.66 -25.15 2.62
C ASP A 68 -26.25 -23.87 3.24
N LEU A 69 -26.39 -23.80 4.57
CA LEU A 69 -26.89 -22.61 5.23
C LEU A 69 -26.00 -21.41 4.96
N SER A 70 -26.59 -20.31 4.52
CA SER A 70 -25.95 -19.00 4.35
C SER A 70 -26.89 -17.87 4.77
N SER A 71 -26.40 -16.65 4.90
CA SER A 71 -27.25 -15.48 5.19
C SER A 71 -26.65 -14.20 4.65
N THR A 72 -27.52 -13.30 4.21
CA THR A 72 -27.21 -11.93 3.77
C THR A 72 -27.60 -10.88 4.82
N ALA A 73 -27.91 -11.30 6.05
CA ALA A 73 -28.21 -10.39 7.15
C ALA A 73 -27.08 -9.35 7.35
N PRO A 74 -27.38 -8.15 7.88
CA PRO A 74 -26.40 -7.08 8.09
C PRO A 74 -25.14 -7.54 8.82
N THR A 75 -24.05 -6.79 8.69
CA THR A 75 -22.82 -7.10 9.41
C THR A 75 -23.05 -6.97 10.90
N GLY A 76 -22.63 -7.98 11.67
CA GLY A 76 -23.01 -8.07 13.06
C GLY A 76 -22.71 -9.42 13.66
N SER A 77 -23.21 -9.64 14.87
CA SER A 77 -23.10 -10.92 15.56
C SER A 77 -24.44 -11.60 15.70
N TYR A 78 -24.46 -12.90 15.49
CA TYR A 78 -25.66 -13.73 15.38
C TYR A 78 -25.46 -15.08 16.05
N CYS A 79 -26.55 -15.77 16.32
CA CYS A 79 -26.56 -17.20 16.66
C CYS A 79 -27.56 -17.93 15.78
N LEU A 80 -27.34 -19.23 15.60
CA LEU A 80 -28.34 -20.12 15.02
C LEU A 80 -29.23 -20.64 16.13
N ARG A 81 -30.53 -20.51 15.94
CA ARG A 81 -31.56 -21.14 16.76
C ARG A 81 -32.07 -22.38 16.05
N PHE A 82 -32.22 -23.47 16.79
CA PHE A 82 -32.74 -24.74 16.31
C PHE A 82 -34.02 -25.08 17.07
N ASP A 83 -35.14 -25.11 16.36
CA ASP A 83 -36.45 -25.45 16.89
C ASP A 83 -36.90 -26.80 16.31
N LEU A 84 -37.47 -27.67 17.15
CA LEU A 84 -38.10 -28.90 16.70
C LEU A 84 -39.52 -28.60 16.22
N GLN A 85 -39.90 -29.12 15.06
CA GLN A 85 -41.30 -29.17 14.66
C GLN A 85 -41.89 -30.50 15.15
N LEU A 86 -42.72 -30.41 16.20
CA LEU A 86 -43.46 -31.54 16.74
C LEU A 86 -44.85 -31.56 16.12
N ASN A 87 -45.28 -32.73 15.66
CA ASN A 87 -46.65 -32.96 15.25
C ASN A 87 -47.48 -33.06 16.53
N SER A 88 -48.66 -32.44 16.59
CA SER A 88 -49.49 -32.20 17.79
C SER A 88 -49.91 -33.43 18.61
N ASN A 89 -49.43 -34.64 18.28
CA ASN A 89 -49.82 -35.92 18.88
C ASN A 89 -48.65 -36.68 19.54
N SER A 90 -47.42 -36.17 19.53
CA SER A 90 -46.29 -36.83 20.22
C SER A 90 -46.13 -36.26 21.62
N ILE A 91 -46.32 -37.13 22.62
CA ILE A 91 -46.11 -36.92 24.05
C ILE A 91 -44.87 -36.04 24.28
N GLU A 92 -45.04 -34.99 25.08
CA GLU A 92 -43.97 -34.12 25.57
C GLU A 92 -42.95 -34.94 26.40
N GLN A 93 -42.08 -35.69 25.74
CA GLN A 93 -40.77 -35.94 26.32
C GLN A 93 -40.04 -34.59 26.27
N GLU A 94 -39.54 -34.15 27.41
CA GLU A 94 -38.81 -32.90 27.60
C GLU A 94 -37.47 -32.97 26.84
N LEU A 95 -37.53 -32.88 25.50
CA LEU A 95 -36.38 -32.91 24.61
C LEU A 95 -35.54 -31.65 24.86
N ARG A 96 -34.33 -31.85 25.38
CA ARG A 96 -33.35 -30.77 25.54
C ARG A 96 -32.52 -30.66 24.27
N VAL A 97 -32.95 -29.77 23.37
CA VAL A 97 -32.10 -29.30 22.28
C VAL A 97 -31.18 -28.23 22.87
N LEU A 98 -29.87 -28.31 22.61
CA LEU A 98 -29.01 -27.12 22.64
C LEU A 98 -29.49 -26.21 21.50
N ASN A 99 -30.53 -25.44 21.80
CA ASN A 99 -31.36 -24.79 20.81
C ASN A 99 -30.72 -23.52 20.25
N ILE A 100 -29.57 -23.10 20.78
CA ILE A 100 -28.87 -21.89 20.35
C ILE A 100 -27.38 -22.21 20.23
N SER A 101 -26.79 -21.87 19.09
CA SER A 101 -25.35 -22.02 18.85
C SER A 101 -24.54 -20.97 19.60
N ASP A 102 -23.23 -21.18 19.67
CA ASP A 102 -22.30 -20.11 19.97
C ASP A 102 -22.47 -18.93 19.00
N GLN A 103 -22.17 -17.74 19.50
CA GLN A 103 -22.21 -16.51 18.72
C GLN A 103 -21.16 -16.52 17.62
N PHE A 104 -21.55 -16.08 16.43
CA PHE A 104 -20.67 -15.93 15.29
C PHE A 104 -20.88 -14.57 14.62
N ARG A 105 -19.88 -14.12 13.85
CA ARG A 105 -19.97 -12.85 13.13
C ARG A 105 -20.28 -13.05 11.66
N LEU A 106 -21.22 -12.24 11.15
CA LEU A 106 -21.36 -11.98 9.72
C LEU A 106 -20.58 -10.72 9.38
N ILE A 107 -19.67 -10.84 8.43
CA ILE A 107 -18.87 -9.74 7.89
C ILE A 107 -19.23 -9.52 6.43
N SER A 108 -19.13 -8.29 5.94
CA SER A 108 -19.48 -7.98 4.55
C SER A 108 -18.51 -8.67 3.60
N LYS A 109 -18.96 -8.97 2.38
CA LYS A 109 -18.10 -9.56 1.36
C LYS A 109 -17.17 -8.48 0.78
N PRO A 110 -15.83 -8.70 0.75
CA PRO A 110 -14.92 -7.84 0.00
C PRO A 110 -15.27 -7.87 -1.49
N VAL A 111 -15.36 -6.70 -2.13
CA VAL A 111 -15.62 -6.58 -3.57
C VAL A 111 -14.57 -5.78 -4.32
N PHE A 112 -13.70 -5.08 -3.62
CA PHE A 112 -12.45 -4.55 -4.16
C PHE A 112 -11.45 -4.38 -3.02
N PHE A 113 -10.18 -4.27 -3.38
CA PHE A 113 -9.14 -3.81 -2.47
C PHE A 113 -8.56 -2.51 -2.97
N ARG A 114 -8.03 -1.72 -2.05
CA ARG A 114 -7.26 -0.51 -2.37
C ARG A 114 -5.96 -0.53 -1.62
N ILE A 115 -4.98 0.11 -2.21
CA ILE A 115 -3.73 0.39 -1.52
C ILE A 115 -3.91 1.71 -0.74
N SER A 116 -3.50 1.72 0.52
CA SER A 116 -3.79 2.75 1.51
C SER A 116 -3.11 4.08 1.14
N PRO A 117 -3.83 5.22 1.18
CA PRO A 117 -3.26 6.53 0.87
C PRO A 117 -2.10 6.92 1.80
N ASP A 118 -2.17 6.53 3.08
CA ASP A 118 -1.17 6.86 4.11
C ASP A 118 0.15 6.10 3.94
N SER A 119 0.20 5.09 3.06
CA SER A 119 1.46 4.41 2.76
C SER A 119 2.45 5.31 2.02
N TRP A 120 2.07 6.51 1.55
CA TRP A 120 2.82 7.19 0.49
C TRP A 120 3.03 8.72 0.60
N GLU A 121 3.53 9.21 1.73
CA GLU A 121 3.72 10.65 2.05
C GLU A 121 4.76 11.45 1.22
N VAL A 122 4.82 11.33 -0.11
CA VAL A 122 5.49 12.35 -0.98
C VAL A 122 4.50 13.24 -1.72
N CYS A 123 3.29 12.76 -1.93
CA CYS A 123 2.22 13.54 -2.55
C CYS A 123 1.41 14.38 -1.53
N SER A 124 1.86 14.46 -0.27
CA SER A 124 1.19 15.21 0.82
C SER A 124 1.56 16.69 0.88
N ARG A 125 2.54 17.14 0.10
CA ARG A 125 2.77 18.58 -0.13
C ARG A 125 1.95 19.00 -1.35
N ILE A 126 0.96 19.84 -1.10
CA ILE A 126 0.13 20.63 -2.04
C ILE A 126 -1.32 20.11 -2.21
N VAL A 127 -2.26 21.06 -2.22
CA VAL A 127 -3.69 20.93 -1.94
C VAL A 127 -4.58 21.20 -3.17
N SER A 128 -4.07 21.09 -4.41
CA SER A 128 -4.89 21.36 -5.61
C SER A 128 -4.78 20.31 -6.72
N ASN A 129 -5.85 20.17 -7.49
CA ASN A 129 -5.97 19.25 -8.63
C ASN A 129 -5.03 19.55 -9.81
N VAL A 130 -4.36 20.70 -9.81
CA VAL A 130 -3.43 21.15 -10.87
C VAL A 130 -1.96 20.97 -10.47
N SER A 131 -1.68 20.55 -9.24
CA SER A 131 -0.33 20.60 -8.65
C SER A 131 0.19 19.25 -8.17
N CYS A 132 -0.47 18.15 -8.52
CA CYS A 132 0.14 16.84 -8.40
C CYS A 132 1.38 16.78 -9.31
N SER A 133 2.52 16.38 -8.74
CA SER A 133 3.72 16.03 -9.53
C SER A 133 3.34 15.03 -10.63
N GLU A 134 4.12 14.97 -11.73
CA GLU A 134 3.89 14.10 -12.88
C GLU A 134 3.72 12.61 -12.50
N TYR A 135 4.21 12.21 -11.33
CA TYR A 135 4.13 10.86 -10.79
C TYR A 135 3.02 10.65 -9.73
N CYS A 136 2.22 11.68 -9.44
CA CYS A 136 1.10 11.63 -8.52
C CYS A 136 -0.25 11.73 -9.28
N THR A 137 -1.29 11.05 -8.81
CA THR A 137 -2.67 11.21 -9.34
C THR A 137 -3.57 11.91 -8.31
N TRP A 138 -4.32 12.93 -8.73
CA TRP A 138 -5.28 13.63 -7.86
C TRP A 138 -6.48 12.73 -7.55
N SER A 139 -6.78 12.54 -6.27
CA SER A 139 -8.02 11.89 -5.84
C SER A 139 -9.05 12.92 -5.37
N SER A 140 -10.13 13.08 -6.14
CA SER A 140 -11.26 13.94 -5.76
C SER A 140 -12.03 13.43 -4.54
N ALA A 141 -11.99 12.12 -4.25
CA ALA A 141 -12.64 11.52 -3.09
C ALA A 141 -11.94 11.85 -1.75
N TYR A 142 -10.64 12.15 -1.80
CA TYR A 142 -9.81 12.37 -0.62
C TYR A 142 -9.10 13.73 -0.60
N SER A 143 -9.25 14.54 -1.66
CA SER A 143 -8.59 15.86 -1.84
C SER A 143 -7.07 15.82 -1.66
N LYS A 144 -6.42 14.77 -2.18
CA LYS A 144 -4.96 14.54 -2.04
C LYS A 144 -4.36 13.95 -3.32
N CYS A 145 -3.09 14.22 -3.56
CA CYS A 145 -2.27 13.55 -4.56
C CYS A 145 -1.77 12.18 -4.01
N LEU A 146 -1.67 11.13 -4.84
CA LEU A 146 -1.28 9.77 -4.44
C LEU A 146 -0.13 9.21 -5.32
N GLY A 147 0.96 8.65 -4.75
CA GLY A 147 2.19 8.25 -5.49
C GLY A 147 3.28 7.53 -4.67
N LEU A 148 3.84 6.40 -5.15
CA LEU A 148 4.96 5.68 -4.50
C LEU A 148 6.29 6.43 -4.75
N GLN A 149 7.07 6.72 -3.71
CA GLN A 149 8.36 7.42 -3.85
C GLN A 149 9.44 6.51 -4.45
N ASP A 150 10.35 7.12 -5.21
CA ASP A 150 11.55 6.45 -5.68
C ASP A 150 12.41 5.86 -4.56
N ALA A 151 13.19 4.83 -4.88
CA ALA A 151 14.04 4.12 -3.93
C ALA A 151 15.47 3.97 -4.46
N SER A 152 16.40 3.63 -3.56
CA SER A 152 17.74 3.18 -3.97
C SER A 152 17.77 1.67 -4.13
N ALA A 153 18.46 1.18 -5.16
CA ALA A 153 18.67 -0.24 -5.36
C ALA A 153 19.33 -0.88 -4.12
N GLY A 154 18.84 -2.04 -3.70
CA GLY A 154 19.29 -2.76 -2.50
C GLY A 154 18.67 -2.28 -1.19
N SER A 155 18.13 -1.06 -1.14
CA SER A 155 17.49 -0.48 0.05
C SER A 155 15.99 -0.80 0.13
N ALA A 156 15.47 -0.91 1.35
CA ALA A 156 14.03 -1.00 1.56
C ALA A 156 13.30 0.17 0.90
N LEU A 157 12.15 -0.11 0.27
CA LEU A 157 11.28 0.95 -0.24
C LEU A 157 10.96 1.89 0.90
N VAL A 158 11.12 3.20 0.65
CA VAL A 158 10.84 4.26 1.63
C VAL A 158 9.41 4.14 2.16
N GLN A 159 8.51 3.68 1.30
CA GLN A 159 7.09 3.54 1.55
C GLN A 159 6.67 2.08 1.34
N GLN A 160 6.20 1.46 2.42
CA GLN A 160 5.76 0.08 2.39
C GLN A 160 4.25 -0.01 2.11
N PRO A 161 3.82 -0.77 1.09
CA PRO A 161 2.41 -0.89 0.74
C PRO A 161 1.56 -1.45 1.88
N ARG A 162 0.38 -0.85 2.05
CA ARG A 162 -0.69 -1.35 2.92
C ARG A 162 -1.94 -1.53 2.07
N ILE A 163 -2.49 -2.74 2.04
CA ILE A 163 -3.68 -3.07 1.23
C ILE A 163 -4.86 -3.23 2.16
N VAL A 164 -5.99 -2.60 1.82
CA VAL A 164 -7.24 -2.64 2.58
C VAL A 164 -8.35 -3.25 1.73
N LEU A 165 -9.04 -4.24 2.27
CA LEU A 165 -10.23 -4.86 1.67
C LEU A 165 -11.46 -4.01 1.95
N LEU A 166 -12.25 -3.75 0.91
CA LEU A 166 -13.40 -2.86 0.96
C LEU A 166 -14.67 -3.57 0.45
N ASP A 167 -15.80 -3.21 1.05
CA ASP A 167 -17.12 -3.62 0.58
C ASP A 167 -17.63 -2.72 -0.55
N MET A 168 -18.85 -2.97 -1.03
CA MET A 168 -19.45 -2.24 -2.15
C MET A 168 -19.67 -0.74 -1.87
N ASN A 169 -19.64 -0.35 -0.61
CA ASN A 169 -19.80 1.02 -0.14
C ASN A 169 -18.44 1.66 0.19
N ALA A 170 -17.33 1.04 -0.24
CA ALA A 170 -15.96 1.45 0.06
C ALA A 170 -15.61 1.48 1.56
N LYS A 171 -16.27 0.66 2.38
CA LYS A 171 -15.95 0.54 3.81
C LYS A 171 -14.98 -0.62 4.06
N PRO A 172 -14.02 -0.48 4.99
CA PRO A 172 -13.14 -1.58 5.39
C PRO A 172 -13.91 -2.81 5.87
N VAL A 173 -13.53 -3.98 5.34
CA VAL A 173 -14.10 -5.27 5.72
C VAL A 173 -13.13 -5.98 6.67
N ALA A 174 -13.60 -6.44 7.83
CA ALA A 174 -12.77 -7.17 8.80
C ALA A 174 -12.47 -8.63 8.38
N ALA A 175 -12.08 -8.84 7.13
CA ALA A 175 -11.79 -10.12 6.51
C ALA A 175 -10.36 -10.60 6.81
N THR A 176 -10.22 -11.83 7.29
CA THR A 176 -8.93 -12.39 7.74
C THR A 176 -8.57 -13.64 6.94
N GLY A 177 -7.28 -13.81 6.64
CA GLY A 177 -6.74 -15.02 6.04
C GLY A 177 -6.61 -15.01 4.52
N TYR A 178 -7.08 -13.95 3.84
CA TYR A 178 -6.86 -13.79 2.40
C TYR A 178 -5.40 -13.43 2.13
N VAL A 179 -4.80 -14.06 1.11
CA VAL A 179 -3.40 -13.79 0.75
C VAL A 179 -3.37 -12.69 -0.30
N ILE A 180 -2.58 -11.64 -0.04
CA ILE A 180 -2.19 -10.62 -1.01
C ILE A 180 -0.80 -10.94 -1.52
N ASN A 181 -0.63 -11.04 -2.83
CA ASN A 181 0.65 -11.26 -3.49
C ASN A 181 1.09 -10.00 -4.24
N ILE A 182 2.40 -9.78 -4.32
CA ILE A 182 3.01 -8.69 -5.08
C ILE A 182 3.90 -9.26 -6.17
N THR A 183 3.74 -8.72 -7.38
CA THR A 183 4.66 -8.93 -8.51
C THR A 183 5.01 -7.59 -9.12
N LEU A 184 6.03 -7.52 -9.96
CA LEU A 184 6.25 -6.37 -10.83
C LEU A 184 5.43 -6.50 -12.11
N GLN A 185 4.72 -5.44 -12.48
CA GLN A 185 4.04 -5.34 -13.76
C GLN A 185 5.03 -4.92 -14.84
N GLU A 186 4.99 -5.58 -16.00
CA GLU A 186 5.72 -5.16 -17.19
C GLU A 186 5.16 -3.81 -17.66
N GLY A 187 6.03 -2.80 -17.72
CA GLY A 187 5.71 -1.49 -18.23
C GLY A 187 6.58 -0.41 -17.60
N ILE A 188 7.76 -0.16 -18.20
CA ILE A 188 8.22 1.16 -18.68
C ILE A 188 9.58 1.01 -19.41
N ALA A 189 9.83 1.94 -20.34
CA ALA A 189 10.96 2.00 -21.26
C ALA A 189 12.32 2.13 -20.55
N GLY A 190 13.32 1.41 -21.07
CA GLY A 190 14.72 1.50 -20.63
C GLY A 190 15.29 0.21 -20.01
N LEU A 191 14.43 -0.73 -19.61
CA LEU A 191 14.85 -2.06 -19.17
C LEU A 191 14.41 -3.12 -20.18
N PHE A 192 15.36 -3.90 -20.71
CA PHE A 192 15.08 -5.07 -21.54
C PHE A 192 14.74 -6.32 -20.70
N LEU A 193 14.26 -6.15 -19.47
CA LEU A 193 13.91 -7.26 -18.57
C LEU A 193 12.41 -7.58 -18.68
N SER A 194 12.10 -8.87 -18.79
CA SER A 194 10.74 -9.40 -18.83
C SER A 194 10.65 -10.69 -18.02
N GLY A 195 9.42 -11.12 -17.72
CA GLY A 195 9.15 -12.38 -17.03
C GLY A 195 9.93 -12.53 -15.72
N ALA A 196 10.60 -13.68 -15.54
CA ALA A 196 11.33 -14.01 -14.32
C ALA A 196 12.50 -13.05 -14.02
N ALA A 197 13.14 -12.51 -15.05
CA ALA A 197 14.23 -11.54 -14.87
C ALA A 197 13.71 -10.24 -14.25
N LEU A 198 12.55 -9.76 -14.70
CA LEU A 198 11.89 -8.62 -14.08
C LEU A 198 11.52 -8.92 -12.62
N GLN A 199 10.92 -10.09 -12.34
CA GLN A 199 10.52 -10.45 -10.98
C GLN A 199 11.71 -10.57 -10.01
N SER A 200 12.90 -10.95 -10.49
CA SER A 200 14.11 -11.01 -9.67
C SER A 200 14.55 -9.67 -9.09
N CYS A 201 14.06 -8.56 -9.67
CA CYS A 201 14.33 -7.21 -9.19
C CYS A 201 13.54 -6.84 -7.94
N LEU A 202 12.46 -7.55 -7.59
CA LEU A 202 11.67 -7.32 -6.38
C LEU A 202 12.04 -8.35 -5.32
N ASN A 203 12.31 -7.89 -4.11
CA ASN A 203 12.73 -8.74 -3.00
C ASN A 203 12.06 -8.32 -1.68
N GLY A 204 12.05 -9.22 -0.69
CA GLY A 204 11.33 -9.09 0.58
C GLY A 204 10.17 -10.09 0.69
N THR A 205 9.21 -9.80 1.58
CA THR A 205 8.02 -10.63 1.78
C THR A 205 6.98 -10.30 0.71
N LEU A 206 6.86 -11.12 -0.33
CA LEU A 206 5.97 -10.87 -1.47
C LEU A 206 4.52 -11.35 -1.28
N SER A 207 4.24 -12.03 -0.15
CA SER A 207 2.92 -12.58 0.17
C SER A 207 2.57 -12.30 1.63
N VAL A 208 1.46 -11.59 1.87
CA VAL A 208 0.98 -11.24 3.22
C VAL A 208 -0.49 -11.61 3.37
N LYS A 209 -0.85 -12.23 4.50
CA LYS A 209 -2.25 -12.50 4.83
C LYS A 209 -2.94 -11.27 5.39
N THR A 210 -4.20 -11.07 5.07
CA THR A 210 -5.01 -10.01 5.67
C THR A 210 -5.32 -10.35 7.13
N LEU A 211 -5.21 -9.34 7.99
CA LEU A 211 -5.71 -9.32 9.35
C LEU A 211 -6.68 -8.15 9.47
N ASN A 212 -7.93 -8.40 9.86
CA ASN A 212 -8.97 -7.38 9.92
C ASN A 212 -9.10 -6.57 8.61
N GLY A 213 -8.97 -7.25 7.46
CA GLY A 213 -9.06 -6.61 6.14
C GLY A 213 -7.79 -5.93 5.66
N ILE A 214 -6.71 -5.97 6.42
CA ILE A 214 -5.49 -5.23 6.10
C ILE A 214 -4.33 -6.20 5.87
N ALA A 215 -3.65 -6.08 4.73
CA ALA A 215 -2.34 -6.69 4.50
C ALA A 215 -1.26 -5.60 4.52
N GLN A 216 -0.29 -5.73 5.42
CA GLN A 216 0.79 -4.76 5.59
C GLN A 216 2.11 -5.40 5.18
N PHE A 217 2.79 -4.77 4.23
CA PHE A 217 4.16 -5.11 3.84
C PHE A 217 5.14 -4.27 4.67
N SER A 218 6.37 -4.77 4.88
CA SER A 218 7.33 -4.08 5.76
C SER A 218 8.79 -4.13 5.31
N ASP A 219 9.13 -5.00 4.36
CA ASP A 219 10.50 -5.33 3.97
C ASP A 219 10.71 -5.35 2.45
N LEU A 220 9.77 -4.80 1.66
CA LEU A 220 9.91 -4.77 0.21
C LEU A 220 11.08 -3.88 -0.18
N LYS A 221 11.86 -4.35 -1.15
CA LYS A 221 12.99 -3.63 -1.74
C LYS A 221 13.17 -3.97 -3.21
N MET A 222 13.82 -3.08 -3.93
CA MET A 222 14.17 -3.26 -5.33
C MET A 222 15.67 -3.49 -5.46
N LEU A 223 16.09 -4.46 -6.27
CA LEU A 223 17.49 -4.80 -6.50
C LEU A 223 18.04 -4.22 -7.80
N CYS A 224 17.17 -3.97 -8.76
CA CYS A 224 17.56 -3.44 -10.07
C CYS A 224 17.20 -1.97 -10.16
N GLU A 225 18.13 -1.17 -10.66
CA GLU A 225 17.87 0.19 -11.11
C GLU A 225 16.89 0.18 -12.27
N GLY A 226 16.14 1.27 -12.44
CA GLY A 226 15.18 1.41 -13.52
C GLY A 226 14.10 2.43 -13.19
N GLN A 227 13.42 2.91 -14.21
CA GLN A 227 12.34 3.88 -14.04
C GLN A 227 11.00 3.26 -14.38
N GLY A 228 9.96 3.72 -13.70
CA GLY A 228 8.59 3.37 -14.01
C GLY A 228 8.14 2.00 -13.53
N TYR A 229 8.80 1.42 -12.55
CA TYR A 229 8.30 0.20 -11.92
C TYR A 229 6.88 0.41 -11.40
N ARG A 230 6.05 -0.63 -11.51
CA ARG A 230 4.74 -0.69 -10.87
C ARG A 230 4.60 -2.01 -10.13
N LEU A 231 4.21 -1.93 -8.86
CA LEU A 231 3.82 -3.09 -8.08
C LEU A 231 2.41 -3.50 -8.52
N LYS A 232 2.26 -4.76 -8.89
CA LYS A 232 0.98 -5.42 -9.12
C LYS A 232 0.60 -6.23 -7.90
N PHE A 233 -0.57 -5.95 -7.37
CA PHE A 233 -1.15 -6.63 -6.25
C PHE A 233 -2.23 -7.56 -6.76
N THR A 234 -2.17 -8.82 -6.36
CA THR A 234 -3.25 -9.79 -6.57
C THR A 234 -3.72 -10.30 -5.22
N ILE A 235 -4.97 -10.74 -5.16
CA ILE A 235 -5.56 -11.36 -3.99
C ILE A 235 -6.01 -12.77 -4.35
N ASP A 236 -6.12 -13.62 -3.34
CA ASP A 236 -6.73 -14.95 -3.40
C ASP A 236 -7.88 -15.03 -4.43
N GLU A 237 -7.73 -15.95 -5.39
CA GLU A 237 -8.66 -16.17 -6.50
C GLU A 237 -10.08 -16.49 -6.02
N ARG A 238 -10.23 -17.00 -4.79
CA ARG A 238 -11.54 -17.26 -4.17
C ARG A 238 -12.43 -16.02 -4.07
N LEU A 239 -11.85 -14.82 -4.04
CA LEU A 239 -12.62 -13.57 -4.06
C LEU A 239 -12.86 -13.05 -5.48
N GLY A 240 -12.11 -13.51 -6.48
CA GLY A 240 -12.27 -13.08 -7.88
C GLY A 240 -12.10 -11.58 -8.11
N LEU A 241 -11.34 -10.88 -7.25
CA LEU A 241 -11.17 -9.44 -7.37
C LEU A 241 -10.15 -9.09 -8.46
N PRO A 242 -10.33 -7.96 -9.17
CA PRO A 242 -9.33 -7.48 -10.11
C PRO A 242 -8.02 -7.15 -9.38
N TYR A 243 -6.90 -7.23 -10.11
CA TYR A 243 -5.61 -6.81 -9.58
C TYR A 243 -5.53 -5.29 -9.42
N GLY A 244 -4.67 -4.84 -8.51
CA GLY A 244 -4.37 -3.43 -8.27
C GLY A 244 -2.97 -3.11 -8.75
N LEU A 245 -2.74 -1.87 -9.20
CA LEU A 245 -1.42 -1.37 -9.55
C LEU A 245 -1.05 -0.22 -8.62
N SER A 246 0.22 -0.15 -8.22
CA SER A 246 0.78 1.08 -7.66
C SER A 246 0.94 2.14 -8.75
N SER A 247 1.18 3.36 -8.30
CA SER A 247 1.81 4.40 -9.12
C SER A 247 3.15 3.91 -9.67
N ALA A 248 3.58 4.52 -10.78
CA ALA A 248 4.92 4.29 -11.29
C ALA A 248 5.97 4.93 -10.36
N PHE A 249 7.11 4.27 -10.17
CA PHE A 249 8.22 4.79 -9.36
C PHE A 249 9.58 4.41 -9.96
N GLY A 250 10.62 5.17 -9.62
CA GLY A 250 12.00 4.92 -10.01
C GLY A 250 12.80 4.19 -8.93
N VAL A 251 13.83 3.47 -9.37
CA VAL A 251 14.87 2.88 -8.53
C VAL A 251 16.22 3.35 -9.05
N TYR A 252 17.01 3.97 -8.18
CA TYR A 252 18.28 4.60 -8.54
C TYR A 252 19.46 3.90 -7.89
N GLY A 253 20.62 3.99 -8.53
CA GLY A 253 21.89 3.69 -7.87
C GLY A 253 22.14 4.61 -6.68
N GLU A 254 22.99 4.17 -5.76
CA GLU A 254 23.45 5.01 -4.64
C GLU A 254 24.35 6.14 -5.17
N PRO A 255 24.08 7.41 -4.81
CA PRO A 255 24.91 8.52 -5.25
C PRO A 255 26.31 8.40 -4.64
N PHE A 256 27.35 8.44 -5.47
CA PHE A 256 28.75 8.25 -5.04
C PHE A 256 29.53 9.56 -5.02
N HIS A 257 29.46 10.34 -6.11
CA HIS A 257 30.17 11.63 -6.18
C HIS A 257 29.48 12.64 -7.09
N LEU A 258 29.93 13.90 -6.97
CA LEU A 258 29.58 14.98 -7.90
C LEU A 258 30.65 15.08 -8.99
N ASN A 259 30.20 15.30 -10.22
CA ASN A 259 31.02 15.63 -11.36
C ASN A 259 30.65 17.02 -11.88
N VAL A 260 31.63 17.94 -11.97
CA VAL A 260 31.42 19.27 -12.53
C VAL A 260 31.59 19.18 -14.05
N ILE A 261 30.49 19.27 -14.79
CA ILE A 261 30.47 19.17 -16.26
C ILE A 261 30.82 20.51 -16.91
N THR A 262 30.43 21.63 -16.30
CA THR A 262 30.77 22.97 -16.81
C THR A 262 31.38 23.78 -15.69
N GLN A 263 32.67 24.10 -15.83
CA GLN A 263 33.42 24.89 -14.85
C GLN A 263 32.93 26.35 -14.81
N PRO A 264 32.96 27.00 -13.64
CA PRO A 264 32.79 28.45 -13.55
C PRO A 264 33.92 29.16 -14.29
N LYS A 265 33.63 30.35 -14.84
CA LYS A 265 34.62 31.26 -15.41
C LYS A 265 34.77 32.49 -14.54
N ASP A 266 35.87 33.20 -14.73
CA ASP A 266 36.07 34.51 -14.13
C ASP A 266 34.91 35.45 -14.48
N GLY A 267 34.49 36.24 -13.50
CA GLY A 267 33.38 37.18 -13.63
C GLY A 267 33.68 38.49 -12.92
N THR A 268 32.99 39.55 -13.34
CA THR A 268 33.09 40.86 -12.70
C THR A 268 32.25 40.88 -11.43
N ALA A 269 32.74 41.56 -10.39
CA ALA A 269 31.99 41.75 -9.15
C ALA A 269 30.61 42.38 -9.42
N ASN A 270 29.61 41.96 -8.65
CA ASN A 270 28.20 42.34 -8.81
C ASN A 270 27.55 41.95 -10.16
N ILE A 271 28.21 41.12 -10.98
CA ILE A 271 27.62 40.51 -12.17
C ILE A 271 27.41 39.02 -11.92
N SER A 272 26.28 38.48 -12.39
CA SER A 272 25.98 37.06 -12.32
C SER A 272 27.06 36.22 -13.01
N LEU A 273 27.54 35.18 -12.33
CA LEU A 273 28.52 34.24 -12.90
C LEU A 273 27.91 33.39 -14.03
N SER A 274 28.77 32.85 -14.88
CA SER A 274 28.37 31.89 -15.91
C SER A 274 27.77 30.62 -15.30
N VAL A 275 26.83 29.99 -16.00
CA VAL A 275 26.17 28.75 -15.57
C VAL A 275 27.21 27.65 -15.30
N VAL A 276 27.20 27.13 -14.07
CA VAL A 276 27.93 25.92 -13.66
C VAL A 276 26.98 24.74 -13.77
N ARG A 277 27.42 23.65 -14.38
CA ARG A 277 26.65 22.40 -14.44
C ARG A 277 27.35 21.34 -13.63
N VAL A 278 26.62 20.74 -12.70
CA VAL A 278 27.05 19.60 -11.90
C VAL A 278 26.12 18.42 -12.17
N GLN A 279 26.66 17.22 -12.03
CA GLN A 279 25.93 15.98 -12.19
C GLN A 279 26.32 15.05 -11.06
N VAL A 280 25.34 14.38 -10.48
CA VAL A 280 25.57 13.31 -9.51
C VAL A 280 25.82 12.02 -10.29
N ARG A 281 26.82 11.25 -9.88
CA ARG A 281 27.13 9.93 -10.44
C ARG A 281 27.15 8.86 -9.36
N ASP A 282 26.77 7.65 -9.74
CA ASP A 282 26.95 6.46 -8.90
C ASP A 282 28.39 5.93 -8.98
N ILE A 283 28.67 4.82 -8.30
CA ILE A 283 29.99 4.15 -8.32
C ILE A 283 30.33 3.54 -9.69
N GLY A 284 29.33 3.30 -10.54
CA GLY A 284 29.47 2.79 -11.90
C GLY A 284 29.63 3.89 -12.96
N GLU A 285 29.80 5.15 -12.54
CA GLU A 285 29.83 6.34 -13.39
C GLU A 285 28.52 6.60 -14.17
N ASN A 286 27.41 5.97 -13.80
CA ASN A 286 26.11 6.26 -14.40
C ASN A 286 25.59 7.61 -13.87
N VAL A 287 24.82 8.28 -14.72
CA VAL A 287 24.17 9.54 -14.35
C VAL A 287 23.05 9.26 -13.37
N PHE A 288 23.03 9.96 -12.24
CA PHE A 288 21.91 9.95 -11.32
C PHE A 288 20.76 10.78 -11.92
N PHE A 289 19.59 10.16 -12.09
CA PHE A 289 18.40 10.81 -12.67
C PHE A 289 17.33 11.17 -11.63
N GLY A 290 17.61 10.99 -10.33
CA GLY A 290 16.70 11.36 -9.24
C GLY A 290 16.75 12.85 -8.87
N SER A 291 15.91 13.25 -7.91
CA SER A 291 15.93 14.60 -7.33
C SER A 291 16.70 14.62 -6.00
N GLY A 292 17.44 15.70 -5.76
CA GLY A 292 18.24 15.87 -4.54
C GLY A 292 18.64 17.33 -4.33
N GLN A 293 18.98 17.70 -3.10
CA GLN A 293 19.49 19.03 -2.80
C GLN A 293 21.02 19.06 -2.93
N ILE A 294 21.53 19.92 -3.80
CA ILE A 294 22.96 20.20 -3.93
C ILE A 294 23.20 21.61 -3.39
N SER A 295 24.11 21.74 -2.43
CA SER A 295 24.56 23.04 -1.92
C SER A 295 25.90 23.41 -2.54
N VAL A 296 26.07 24.70 -2.86
CA VAL A 296 27.33 25.27 -3.35
C VAL A 296 27.80 26.33 -2.36
N THR A 297 29.10 26.34 -2.08
CA THR A 297 29.74 27.35 -1.25
C THR A 297 30.92 27.94 -2.00
N LEU A 298 31.11 29.26 -1.89
CA LEU A 298 32.29 29.93 -2.45
C LEU A 298 33.41 29.86 -1.42
N ASN A 299 34.51 29.21 -1.78
CA ASN A 299 35.73 29.21 -0.97
C ASN A 299 36.81 30.03 -1.68
N GLY A 300 37.23 31.14 -1.08
CA GLY A 300 38.18 32.08 -1.67
C GLY A 300 38.80 33.03 -0.65
N ILE A 301 39.82 33.78 -1.07
CA ILE A 301 40.54 34.73 -0.22
C ILE A 301 40.32 36.13 -0.78
N TYR A 302 39.82 37.07 0.04
CA TYR A 302 39.54 38.46 -0.36
C TYR A 302 40.79 39.32 -0.58
N ARG A 303 41.98 38.81 -0.24
CA ARG A 303 43.23 39.53 -0.43
C ARG A 303 43.94 38.95 -1.63
N SER A 304 44.11 39.77 -2.67
CA SER A 304 45.13 39.55 -3.67
C SER A 304 46.45 39.29 -2.93
N LYS A 305 47.05 38.11 -3.12
CA LYS A 305 48.48 38.01 -2.90
C LYS A 305 49.08 38.96 -3.93
N CYS A 306 49.51 40.15 -3.51
CA CYS A 306 50.34 40.98 -4.36
C CYS A 306 51.44 40.07 -4.93
N PRO A 307 51.76 40.14 -6.25
CA PRO A 307 52.93 39.47 -6.76
C PRO A 307 54.12 39.86 -5.87
N GLN A 308 55.00 38.90 -5.58
CA GLN A 308 56.14 39.17 -4.69
C GLN A 308 56.83 40.47 -5.11
N ARG A 309 57.20 41.33 -4.15
CA ARG A 309 57.86 42.63 -4.42
C ARG A 309 59.07 42.51 -5.37
N SER A 310 59.68 41.34 -5.47
CA SER A 310 60.78 41.02 -6.39
C SER A 310 60.39 40.91 -7.87
N LYS A 311 59.09 40.88 -8.21
CA LYS A 311 58.58 40.83 -9.59
C LYS A 311 57.75 42.06 -9.99
N THR A 312 57.68 43.07 -9.14
CA THR A 312 57.03 44.34 -9.47
C THR A 312 58.08 45.32 -9.96
N LEU A 313 57.92 45.81 -11.19
CA LEU A 313 58.74 46.89 -11.73
C LEU A 313 58.47 48.14 -10.89
N LEU A 314 59.41 48.52 -10.03
CA LEU A 314 59.37 49.78 -9.29
C LEU A 314 59.74 50.90 -10.27
N VAL A 315 58.74 51.48 -10.92
CA VAL A 315 58.91 52.74 -11.64
C VAL A 315 58.95 53.85 -10.58
N SER A 316 60.00 54.68 -10.59
CA SER A 316 60.06 55.83 -9.68
C SER A 316 58.89 56.78 -9.97
N PRO A 317 58.37 57.51 -8.95
CA PRO A 317 57.21 58.39 -9.12
C PRO A 317 57.36 59.40 -10.27
N GLU A 318 58.58 59.84 -10.54
CA GLU A 318 58.92 60.81 -11.59
C GLU A 318 58.72 60.30 -13.02
N ASN A 319 58.61 58.98 -13.22
CA ASN A 319 58.45 58.36 -14.54
C ASN A 319 57.04 57.79 -14.78
N VAL A 320 56.15 57.82 -13.78
CA VAL A 320 54.80 57.25 -13.89
C VAL A 320 53.90 58.10 -14.80
N GLU A 321 54.01 59.43 -14.74
CA GLU A 321 53.26 60.32 -15.65
C GLU A 321 53.69 60.15 -17.12
N LYS A 322 55.00 60.05 -17.40
CA LYS A 322 55.49 59.85 -18.77
C LYS A 322 55.06 58.51 -19.38
N LEU A 323 55.05 57.44 -18.57
CA LEU A 323 54.56 56.14 -19.00
C LEU A 323 53.04 56.12 -19.19
N TRP A 324 52.31 56.94 -18.44
CA TRP A 324 50.87 57.13 -18.63
C TRP A 324 50.58 57.85 -19.94
N ASP A 325 51.30 58.93 -20.26
CA ASP A 325 51.11 59.68 -21.51
C ASP A 325 51.52 58.88 -22.76
N GLU A 326 52.47 57.94 -22.64
CA GLU A 326 52.94 57.12 -23.76
C GLU A 326 52.00 55.93 -24.08
N TYR A 327 51.19 55.49 -23.12
CA TYR A 327 50.33 54.30 -23.23
C TYR A 327 48.82 54.56 -23.07
N SER A 328 48.42 55.75 -22.63
CA SER A 328 47.01 56.17 -22.65
C SER A 328 46.80 57.10 -23.85
N ASP A 329 45.85 56.74 -24.71
CA ASP A 329 45.44 57.43 -25.92
C ASP A 329 44.69 58.75 -25.66
N GLY A 330 45.13 59.52 -24.66
CA GLY A 330 44.90 60.95 -24.56
C GLY A 330 43.44 61.42 -24.44
N SER A 331 42.52 60.57 -23.97
CA SER A 331 41.15 61.02 -23.67
C SER A 331 40.90 61.06 -22.16
N THR A 332 41.20 62.21 -21.56
CA THR A 332 40.77 62.56 -20.20
C THR A 332 39.24 62.66 -20.17
N MET A 333 38.58 61.82 -19.36
CA MET A 333 37.17 61.99 -19.02
C MET A 333 36.99 63.27 -18.20
N ALA A 334 36.19 64.21 -18.73
CA ALA A 334 35.54 65.30 -17.99
C ALA A 334 34.10 64.89 -17.66
#